data_AF-A0A1G5MWG3-F1
#
_entry.id   AF-A0A1G5MWG3-F1
#
_cell.length_a   1.000
_cell.length_b   1.000
_cell.length_c   1.000
_cell.angle_alpha   90.00
_cell.angle_beta   90.00
_cell.angle_gamma   90.00
#
_symmetry.space_group_name_H-M   'P 1'
#
loop_
_entity.id
_entity.type
_entity.pdbx_description
1 polymer ?
#
loop_
_entity_poly.entity_id
_entity_poly.type
_entity_poly.pdbx_seq_one_letter_code
_entity_poly.pdbx_strand_id
1 'polypeptide(L)'
;MPGFINRDAQGRVIFQLSESIVRLVGSHMVNGGTTSGRIDIPDSISGTPFYFFTPSENQQGVQSTGNQVRLEGRSIIWSGMPVGTVIRFGVY
;
A
#
# COMPACT_ATOMS: atom_id res chain seq x y z
N MET A 1 -3.26 14.61 1.16
CA MET A 1 -2.48 15.16 0.04
C MET A 1 -3.46 15.75 -0.95
N PRO A 2 -3.26 16.99 -1.45
CA PRO A 2 -4.10 17.51 -2.52
C PRO A 2 -3.88 16.68 -3.77
N GLY A 3 -4.92 16.47 -4.57
CA GLY A 3 -4.77 15.79 -5.87
C GLY A 3 -3.86 16.58 -6.82
N PHE A 4 -3.63 16.07 -8.03
CA PHE A 4 -2.69 16.68 -8.97
C PHE A 4 -3.42 17.33 -10.16
N ILE A 5 -2.83 18.43 -10.63
CA ILE A 5 -3.27 19.15 -11.83
C ILE A 5 -2.16 19.02 -12.87
N ASN A 6 -2.48 18.41 -14.00
CA ASN A 6 -1.60 18.39 -15.16
C ASN A 6 -1.93 19.58 -16.06
N ARG A 7 -0.90 20.28 -16.53
CA ARG A 7 -1.02 21.44 -17.42
C ARG A 7 -0.17 21.24 -18.67
N ASP A 8 -0.62 21.77 -19.80
CA ASP A 8 0.20 21.83 -21.00
C ASP A 8 1.30 22.89 -20.91
N ALA A 9 2.13 22.99 -21.96
CA ALA A 9 3.24 23.95 -22.04
C ALA A 9 2.78 25.42 -22.01
N GLN A 10 1.50 25.68 -22.27
CA GLN A 10 0.87 26.99 -22.23
C GLN A 10 0.17 27.27 -20.89
N GLY A 11 0.26 26.34 -19.93
CA GLY A 11 -0.34 26.46 -18.60
C GLY A 11 -1.83 26.10 -18.52
N ARG A 12 -2.44 25.58 -19.59
CA ARG A 12 -3.85 25.16 -19.59
C ARG A 12 -4.01 23.84 -18.87
N VAL A 13 -5.04 23.72 -18.03
CA VAL A 13 -5.37 22.47 -17.34
C VAL A 13 -5.87 21.44 -18.35
N ILE A 14 -5.13 20.35 -18.49
CA ILE A 14 -5.51 19.23 -19.36
C ILE A 14 -6.09 18.06 -18.56
N PHE A 15 -5.77 17.99 -17.28
CA PHE A 15 -6.32 16.99 -16.36
C PHE A 15 -6.26 17.53 -14.93
N GLN A 16 -7.33 17.35 -14.18
CA GLN A 16 -7.41 17.72 -12.78
C GLN A 16 -8.03 16.59 -11.99
N LEU A 17 -7.27 16.07 -11.03
CA LEU A 17 -7.80 15.21 -9.98
C LEU A 17 -7.99 16.09 -8.74
N SER A 18 -9.22 16.53 -8.49
CA SER A 18 -9.56 17.43 -7.38
C SER A 18 -9.65 16.71 -6.03
N GLU A 19 -10.01 15.43 -6.04
CA GLU A 19 -10.15 14.61 -4.83
C GLU A 19 -9.15 13.46 -4.89
N SER A 20 -8.46 13.19 -3.78
CA SER A 20 -7.61 12.00 -3.69
C SER A 20 -8.51 10.78 -3.81
N ILE A 21 -8.49 10.13 -4.99
CA ILE A 21 -9.08 8.79 -5.15
C ILE A 21 -8.43 7.84 -4.14
N VAL A 22 -7.18 8.09 -3.72
CA VAL A 22 -6.44 7.20 -2.85
C VAL A 22 -5.74 7.98 -1.74
N ARG A 23 -5.98 7.62 -0.49
CA ARG A 23 -5.26 8.13 0.69
C ARG A 23 -4.39 7.04 1.28
N LEU A 24 -3.07 7.20 1.17
CA LEU A 24 -2.13 6.38 1.94
C LEU A 24 -2.25 6.69 3.43
N VAL A 25 -2.41 5.63 4.22
CA VAL A 25 -2.51 5.69 5.68
C VAL A 25 -1.16 5.40 6.33
N GLY A 26 -0.38 4.48 5.75
CA GLY A 26 0.93 4.14 6.29
C GLY A 26 1.69 3.10 5.49
N SER A 27 2.83 2.72 6.05
CA SER A 27 3.68 1.65 5.54
C SER A 27 4.29 0.85 6.68
N HIS A 28 4.66 -0.40 6.40
CA HIS A 28 5.35 -1.30 7.31
C HIS A 28 6.48 -2.02 6.57
N MET A 29 7.66 -2.06 7.17
CA MET A 29 8.80 -2.83 6.68
C MET A 29 8.89 -4.13 7.46
N VAL A 30 8.82 -5.25 6.76
CA VAL A 30 8.98 -6.58 7.34
C VAL A 30 10.42 -6.78 7.79
N ASN A 31 10.60 -7.15 9.05
CA ASN A 31 11.90 -7.46 9.66
C ASN A 31 11.94 -8.93 10.11
N GLY A 32 13.07 -9.36 10.69
CA GLY A 32 13.27 -10.77 11.08
C GLY A 32 12.24 -11.31 12.09
N GLY A 33 11.56 -10.43 12.85
CA GLY A 33 10.51 -10.80 13.79
C GLY A 33 9.08 -10.65 13.24
N THR A 34 8.90 -10.04 12.07
CA THR A 34 7.59 -9.72 11.51
C THR A 34 7.35 -10.35 10.15
N THR A 35 8.00 -11.47 9.84
CA THR A 35 7.77 -12.22 8.59
C THR A 35 6.32 -12.67 8.44
N SER A 36 5.57 -12.78 9.54
CA SER A 36 4.12 -12.91 9.55
C SER A 36 3.52 -11.89 10.51
N GLY A 37 2.34 -11.35 10.19
CA GLY A 37 1.76 -10.31 11.01
C GLY A 37 0.43 -9.78 10.48
N ARG A 38 -0.07 -8.76 11.18
CA ARG A 38 -1.32 -8.07 10.89
C ARG A 38 -1.18 -6.58 11.15
N ILE A 39 -1.82 -5.77 10.32
CA ILE A 39 -2.01 -4.33 10.51
C ILE A 39 -3.50 -4.03 10.38
N ASP A 40 -4.04 -3.32 11.36
CA ASP A 40 -5.42 -2.86 11.34
C ASP A 40 -5.48 -1.40 10.89
N ILE A 41 -6.36 -1.11 9.93
CA ILE A 41 -6.68 0.25 9.52
C ILE A 41 -7.83 0.75 10.41
N PRO A 42 -7.63 1.76 11.27
CA PRO A 42 -8.65 2.23 12.20
C PRO A 42 -9.96 2.61 11.51
N ASP A 43 -11.07 2.37 12.19
CA ASP A 43 -12.42 2.74 11.71
C ASP A 43 -12.62 4.25 11.60
N SER A 44 -11.82 5.03 12.32
CA SER A 44 -11.80 6.50 12.20
C SER A 44 -11.31 7.01 10.84
N ILE A 45 -10.74 6.12 9.99
CA ILE A 45 -10.30 6.45 8.64
C ILE A 45 -11.38 6.04 7.63
N SER A 46 -12.18 6.99 7.16
CA SER A 46 -13.23 6.73 6.17
C SER A 46 -12.66 6.28 4.81
N GLY A 47 -13.30 5.27 4.19
CA GLY A 47 -13.00 4.77 2.85
C GLY A 47 -12.77 3.25 2.80
N THR A 48 -12.67 2.72 1.58
CA THR A 48 -12.45 1.30 1.30
C THR A 48 -10.97 0.98 1.41
N PRO A 49 -10.56 0.04 2.28
CA PRO A 49 -9.15 -0.26 2.49
C PRO A 49 -8.51 -0.94 1.27
N PHE A 50 -7.23 -0.68 1.07
CA PHE A 50 -6.41 -1.37 0.07
C PHE A 50 -4.94 -1.46 0.53
N TYR A 51 -4.17 -2.32 -0.13
CA TYR A 51 -2.73 -2.44 0.09
C TYR A 51 -1.96 -2.74 -1.20
N PHE A 52 -0.65 -2.52 -1.15
CA PHE A 52 0.33 -2.92 -2.13
C PHE A 52 1.62 -3.27 -1.40
N PHE A 53 2.41 -4.19 -1.94
CA PHE A 53 3.69 -4.52 -1.34
C PHE A 53 4.80 -4.59 -2.40
N THR A 54 6.00 -4.25 -1.98
CA THR A 54 7.21 -4.36 -2.79
C THR A 54 8.13 -5.37 -2.08
N PRO A 55 8.42 -6.53 -2.69
CA PRO A 55 9.42 -7.45 -2.13
C PRO A 55 10.80 -6.77 -2.14
N SER A 56 11.72 -7.23 -1.28
CA SER A 56 13.10 -6.71 -1.30
C SER A 56 13.75 -7.02 -2.66
N GLU A 57 14.58 -6.08 -3.15
CA GLU A 57 15.16 -6.10 -4.51
C GLU A 57 15.93 -7.38 -4.84
N ASN A 58 16.42 -8.10 -3.83
CA ASN A 58 17.13 -9.37 -3.99
C ASN A 58 16.22 -10.61 -4.11
N GLN A 59 14.89 -10.46 -4.10
CA GLN A 59 13.95 -11.57 -4.10
C GLN A 59 12.85 -11.48 -5.17
N GLN A 60 13.12 -10.82 -6.30
CA GLN A 60 12.23 -10.79 -7.47
C GLN A 60 11.84 -12.17 -8.05
N GLY A 61 12.41 -13.28 -7.54
CA GLY A 61 12.10 -14.65 -7.96
C GLY A 61 11.46 -15.54 -6.89
N VAL A 62 11.21 -15.06 -5.67
CA VAL A 62 10.71 -15.90 -4.57
C VAL A 62 9.23 -15.64 -4.31
N GLN A 63 8.38 -15.99 -5.28
CA GLN A 63 7.01 -16.39 -4.95
C GLN A 63 7.08 -17.80 -4.36
N SER A 64 7.59 -17.91 -3.13
CA SER A 64 7.49 -19.14 -2.36
C SER A 64 6.00 -19.41 -2.13
N THR A 65 5.58 -20.66 -2.28
CA THR A 65 4.20 -21.14 -2.11
C THR A 65 3.58 -20.85 -0.73
N GLY A 66 4.31 -20.21 0.20
CA GLY A 66 3.84 -19.76 1.51
C GLY A 66 3.79 -18.24 1.73
N ASN A 67 4.22 -17.42 0.76
CA ASN A 67 4.20 -15.96 0.90
C ASN A 67 2.80 -15.46 0.54
N GLN A 68 2.05 -14.96 1.53
CA GLN A 68 0.71 -14.45 1.32
C GLN A 68 0.57 -13.08 1.97
N VAL A 69 -0.04 -12.14 1.26
CA VAL A 69 -0.61 -10.92 1.83
C VAL A 69 -2.07 -10.88 1.38
N ARG A 70 -2.99 -10.61 2.30
CA ARG A 70 -4.42 -10.47 2.00
C ARG A 70 -5.06 -9.39 2.87
N LEU A 71 -6.21 -8.90 2.41
CA LEU A 71 -7.05 -7.95 3.13
C LEU A 71 -8.29 -8.67 3.63
N GLU A 72 -8.50 -8.68 4.94
CA GLU A 72 -9.69 -9.21 5.61
C GLU A 72 -10.43 -8.05 6.29
N GLY A 73 -11.52 -7.59 5.68
CA GLY A 73 -12.21 -6.38 6.15
C GLY A 73 -11.28 -5.16 6.10
N ARG A 74 -10.88 -4.66 7.28
CA ARG A 74 -9.95 -3.52 7.43
C ARG A 74 -8.56 -3.92 7.93
N SER A 75 -8.27 -5.22 7.90
CA SER A 75 -7.04 -5.80 8.41
C SER A 75 -6.20 -6.37 7.28
N ILE A 76 -4.96 -5.94 7.18
CA ILE A 76 -3.98 -6.51 6.24
C ILE A 76 -3.20 -7.56 6.99
N ILE A 77 -3.24 -8.79 6.49
CA ILE A 77 -2.60 -9.95 7.11
C ILE A 77 -1.57 -10.49 6.14
N TRP A 78 -0.39 -10.82 6.65
CA TRP A 78 0.66 -11.44 5.86
C TRP A 78 1.32 -12.61 6.57
N SER A 79 1.88 -13.52 5.77
CA SER A 79 2.58 -14.71 6.23
C SER A 79 3.79 -14.98 5.35
N GLY A 80 4.89 -15.40 5.97
CA GLY A 80 6.12 -15.82 5.28
C GLY A 80 6.80 -14.71 4.45
N MET A 81 6.52 -13.44 4.72
CA MET A 81 7.08 -12.34 3.94
C MET A 81 8.58 -12.19 4.17
N PRO A 82 9.37 -12.03 3.08
CA PRO A 82 10.80 -11.79 3.21
C PRO A 82 11.12 -10.50 3.97
N VAL A 83 12.22 -10.53 4.71
CA VAL A 83 12.80 -9.35 5.34
C VAL A 83 13.10 -8.28 4.28
N GLY A 84 12.76 -7.04 4.59
CA GLY A 84 12.88 -5.90 3.68
C GLY A 84 11.67 -5.69 2.76
N THR A 85 10.67 -6.58 2.78
CA THR A 85 9.40 -6.31 2.08
C THR A 85 8.73 -5.09 2.70
N VAL A 86 8.31 -4.14 1.86
CA VAL A 86 7.55 -2.96 2.27
C VAL A 86 6.09 -3.14 1.91
N ILE A 87 5.22 -3.20 2.92
CA ILE A 87 3.77 -3.20 2.77
C ILE A 87 3.29 -1.76 2.92
N ARG A 88 2.53 -1.24 1.96
CA ARG A 88 1.93 0.10 1.99
C ARG A 88 0.42 -0.04 1.90
N PHE A 89 -0.29 0.81 2.63
CA PHE A 89 -1.74 0.66 2.79
C PHE A 89 -2.45 1.99 2.90
N GLY A 90 -3.73 1.97 2.55
CA GLY A 90 -4.55 3.17 2.51
C GLY A 90 -6.03 2.87 2.38
N VAL A 91 -6.78 3.94 2.09
CA VAL A 91 -8.21 3.89 1.77
C VAL A 91 -8.50 4.65 0.46
N TYR A 92 -9.57 4.29 -0.23
CA TYR A 92 -10.13 5.01 -1.38
C TYR A 92 -11.64 5.20 -1.27
#